data_AF-A0A3D2P2T2-F1
#
_entry.id   AF-A0A3D2P2T2-F1
#
_cell.length_a   1.000
_cell.length_b   1.000
_cell.length_c   1.000
_cell.angle_alpha   90.00
_cell.angle_beta   90.00
_cell.angle_gamma   90.00
#
_symmetry.space_group_name_H-M   'P 1'
#
loop_
_entity.id
_entity.type
_entity.pdbx_description
1 polymer ?
#
loop_
_entity_poly.entity_id
_entity_poly.type
_entity_poly.pdbx_seq_one_letter_code
_entity_poly.pdbx_strand_id
1 'polypeptide(L)'
;SSFLKSHGFWLQIIGGVFLLAIGGYGLLYGREPKAEDGKVAAGATAGTWQSMVMTFVMTITNPMALLGVLALFAGAGGFVMSDDAGKAGLEMVLGVALGATLWWLMLTFIVGFFHGRIDPQWLHRLNQASNVAILGFASFILYKVA
;
A
#
# COMPACT_ATOMS: atom_id res chain seq x y z
N SER A 1 -6.69 27.96 1.99
CA SER A 1 -7.07 27.11 0.83
C SER A 1 -6.06 27.13 -0.33
N SER A 2 -5.09 28.06 -0.39
CA SER A 2 -4.02 28.10 -1.42
C SER A 2 -2.82 27.17 -1.12
N PHE A 3 -2.48 26.98 0.16
CA PHE A 3 -1.33 26.16 0.58
C PHE A 3 -1.47 24.65 0.22
N LEU A 4 -2.67 24.07 0.43
CA LEU A 4 -3.02 22.70 0.06
C LEU A 4 -3.07 22.49 -1.47
N LYS A 5 -3.51 23.50 -2.22
CA LYS A 5 -3.53 23.44 -3.70
C LYS A 5 -2.14 23.54 -4.29
N SER A 6 -1.28 24.41 -3.76
CA SER A 6 0.09 24.60 -4.26
C SER A 6 1.02 23.44 -3.92
N HIS A 7 0.95 22.88 -2.70
CA HIS A 7 1.79 21.72 -2.32
C HIS A 7 1.23 20.42 -2.89
N GLY A 8 -0.10 20.28 -2.97
CA GLY A 8 -0.75 19.13 -3.60
C GLY A 8 -0.39 18.97 -5.08
N PHE A 9 -0.22 20.08 -5.82
CA PHE A 9 0.21 20.07 -7.22
C PHE A 9 1.60 19.40 -7.38
N TRP A 10 2.60 19.86 -6.64
CA TRP A 10 3.94 19.28 -6.68
C TRP A 10 3.96 17.82 -6.21
N LEU A 11 3.19 17.48 -5.17
CA LEU A 11 3.07 16.12 -4.68
C LEU A 11 2.49 15.17 -5.74
N GLN A 12 1.47 15.64 -6.49
CA GLN A 12 0.82 14.86 -7.55
C GLN A 12 1.71 14.68 -8.78
N ILE A 13 2.46 15.71 -9.20
CA ILE A 13 3.44 15.61 -10.29
C ILE A 13 4.55 14.62 -9.91
N ILE A 14 5.19 14.82 -8.74
CA ILE A 14 6.32 13.99 -8.30
C ILE A 14 5.84 12.54 -8.10
N GLY A 15 4.71 12.34 -7.42
CA GLY A 15 4.12 11.03 -7.21
C GLY A 15 3.71 10.35 -8.52
N GLY A 16 3.11 11.08 -9.47
CA GLY A 16 2.74 10.56 -10.78
C GLY A 16 3.94 10.11 -11.60
N VAL A 17 5.00 10.93 -11.68
CA VAL A 17 6.26 10.56 -12.36
C VAL A 17 6.93 9.36 -11.67
N PHE A 18 6.94 9.34 -10.34
CA PHE A 18 7.48 8.22 -9.57
C PHE A 18 6.73 6.91 -9.85
N LEU A 19 5.40 6.95 -9.91
CA LEU A 19 4.57 5.80 -10.27
C LEU A 19 4.78 5.36 -11.73
N LEU A 20 4.95 6.31 -12.67
CA LEU A 20 5.33 5.99 -14.05
C LEU A 20 6.67 5.26 -14.11
N ALA A 21 7.66 5.73 -13.36
CA ALA A 21 8.97 5.11 -13.28
C ALA A 21 8.90 3.68 -12.70
N ILE A 22 8.18 3.48 -11.59
CA ILE A 22 8.01 2.16 -10.97
C ILE A 22 7.26 1.20 -11.91
N GLY A 23 6.10 1.62 -12.42
CA GLY A 23 5.29 0.78 -13.29
C GLY A 23 6.02 0.44 -14.60
N GLY A 24 6.69 1.42 -15.21
CA GLY A 24 7.46 1.24 -16.44
C GLY A 24 8.69 0.35 -16.22
N TYR A 25 9.44 0.58 -15.13
CA TYR A 25 10.56 -0.27 -14.76
C TYR A 25 10.10 -1.71 -14.47
N GLY A 26 9.00 -1.88 -13.74
CA GLY A 26 8.42 -3.19 -13.45
C GLY A 26 7.95 -3.92 -14.71
N LEU A 27 7.48 -3.20 -15.74
CA LEU A 27 7.01 -3.80 -16.99
C LEU A 27 8.14 -4.14 -17.96
N LEU A 28 9.22 -3.33 -17.98
CA LEU A 28 10.38 -3.51 -18.87
C LEU A 28 11.44 -4.44 -18.28
N TYR A 29 11.67 -4.38 -16.97
CA TYR A 29 12.74 -5.09 -16.26
C TYR A 29 12.21 -6.08 -15.23
N GLY A 30 10.89 -6.24 -15.11
CA GLY A 30 10.28 -7.25 -14.27
C GLY A 30 10.72 -8.64 -14.71
N ARG A 31 11.74 -9.19 -14.05
CA ARG A 31 12.18 -10.56 -14.28
C ARG A 31 11.04 -11.50 -13.91
N GLU A 32 10.97 -12.63 -14.60
CA GLU A 32 10.25 -13.79 -14.08
C GLU A 32 10.66 -13.98 -12.61
N PRO A 33 9.72 -14.33 -11.72
CA PRO A 33 10.10 -14.78 -10.40
C PRO A 33 10.93 -16.04 -10.62
N LYS A 34 12.26 -15.89 -10.73
CA LYS A 34 13.17 -16.98 -10.45
C LYS A 34 12.72 -17.45 -9.08
N ALA A 35 12.38 -18.72 -8.98
CA ALA A 35 12.39 -19.39 -7.69
C ALA A 35 13.79 -19.10 -7.14
N GLU A 36 13.89 -18.07 -6.30
CA GLU A 36 15.09 -17.84 -5.53
C GLU A 36 15.15 -19.08 -4.66
N ASP A 37 16.05 -20.00 -4.99
CA ASP A 37 16.53 -21.01 -4.06
C ASP A 37 17.04 -20.26 -2.82
N GLY A 38 16.15 -19.98 -1.87
CA GLY A 38 16.43 -19.45 -0.54
C GLY A 38 17.25 -18.17 -0.44
N LYS A 39 17.54 -17.46 -1.55
CA LYS A 39 18.37 -16.25 -1.53
C LYS A 39 17.51 -15.01 -1.60
N VAL A 40 16.77 -14.80 -0.52
CA VAL A 40 16.07 -13.56 -0.20
C VAL A 40 16.97 -12.37 -0.57
N ALA A 41 16.49 -11.54 -1.50
CA ALA A 41 17.14 -10.34 -1.99
C ALA A 41 17.78 -9.51 -0.86
N ALA A 42 19.06 -9.14 -1.07
CA ALA A 42 19.85 -8.11 -0.37
C ALA A 42 19.28 -7.62 0.98
N GLY A 43 19.37 -8.48 2.00
CA GLY A 43 18.86 -8.27 3.36
C GLY A 43 18.89 -9.53 4.22
N ALA A 44 19.06 -10.70 3.60
CA ALA A 44 19.04 -12.04 4.20
C ALA A 44 20.20 -12.41 5.15
N THR A 45 20.87 -11.43 5.76
CA THR A 45 21.72 -11.65 6.95
C THR A 45 21.15 -10.98 8.20
N ALA A 46 20.06 -10.21 8.05
CA ALA A 46 19.29 -9.69 9.15
C ALA A 46 18.50 -10.84 9.80
N GLY A 47 18.81 -11.19 11.04
CA GLY A 47 18.00 -12.15 11.81
C GLY A 47 16.52 -11.75 11.80
N THR A 48 15.61 -12.71 12.00
CA THR A 48 14.14 -12.53 11.92
C THR A 48 13.67 -11.25 12.63
N TRP A 49 14.28 -10.91 13.77
CA TRP A 49 14.04 -9.68 14.51
C TRP A 49 14.31 -8.40 13.70
N GLN A 50 15.45 -8.32 13.02
CA GLN A 50 15.82 -7.15 12.23
C GLN A 50 14.90 -6.98 11.01
N SER A 51 14.43 -8.08 10.40
CA SER A 51 13.42 -8.01 9.34
C SER A 51 12.07 -7.48 9.86
N MET A 52 11.64 -7.93 11.06
CA MET A 52 10.43 -7.41 11.71
C MET A 52 10.56 -5.90 12.03
N VAL A 53 11.70 -5.48 12.59
CA VAL A 53 11.97 -4.08 12.90
C VAL A 53 12.00 -3.23 11.62
N MET A 54 12.68 -3.70 10.57
CA MET A 54 12.74 -2.98 9.29
C MET A 54 11.36 -2.85 8.65
N THR A 55 10.57 -3.92 8.64
CA THR A 55 9.21 -3.89 8.09
C THR A 55 8.30 -2.96 8.90
N PHE A 56 8.42 -2.98 10.23
CA PHE A 56 7.68 -2.08 11.12
C PHE A 56 8.05 -0.61 10.88
N VAL A 57 9.35 -0.30 10.85
CA VAL A 57 9.84 1.06 10.55
C VAL A 57 9.40 1.50 9.16
N MET A 58 9.49 0.63 8.14
CA MET A 58 9.04 0.93 6.78
C MET A 58 7.53 1.22 6.72
N THR A 59 6.74 0.53 7.54
CA THR A 59 5.29 0.72 7.60
C THR A 59 4.92 2.01 8.35
N ILE A 60 5.55 2.31 9.48
CA ILE A 60 5.33 3.57 10.21
C ILE A 60 5.83 4.77 9.40
N THR A 61 6.97 4.62 8.72
CA THR A 61 7.52 5.67 7.86
C THR A 61 6.79 5.81 6.54
N ASN A 62 5.82 4.94 6.21
CA ASN A 62 5.01 5.05 5.00
C ASN A 62 4.09 6.27 5.12
N PRO A 63 4.46 7.42 4.51
CA PRO A 63 3.73 8.66 4.71
C PRO A 63 2.32 8.56 4.12
N MET A 64 2.12 7.73 3.08
CA MET A 64 0.81 7.50 2.49
C MET A 64 -0.13 6.76 3.44
N ALA A 65 0.38 5.75 4.17
CA ALA A 65 -0.41 5.04 5.17
C ALA A 65 -0.82 5.97 6.31
N LEU A 66 0.13 6.79 6.81
CA LEU A 66 -0.14 7.78 7.85
C LEU A 66 -1.20 8.81 7.39
N LEU A 67 -1.05 9.37 6.19
CA LEU A 67 -2.01 10.31 5.61
C LEU A 67 -3.40 9.67 5.41
N GLY A 68 -3.47 8.40 5.01
CA GLY A 68 -4.73 7.67 4.85
C GLY A 68 -5.47 7.49 6.17
N VAL A 69 -4.76 7.13 7.24
CA VAL A 69 -5.32 7.04 8.58
C VAL A 69 -5.78 8.40 9.08
N LEU A 70 -4.97 9.46 8.91
CA LEU A 70 -5.35 10.83 9.24
C LEU A 70 -6.61 11.28 8.49
N ALA A 71 -6.74 10.93 7.21
CA ALA A 71 -7.93 11.24 6.42
C ALA A 71 -9.20 10.52 6.92
N LEU A 72 -9.07 9.24 7.33
CA LEU A 72 -10.17 8.49 7.95
C LEU A 72 -10.63 9.15 9.25
N PHE A 73 -9.71 9.55 10.13
CA PHE A 73 -10.03 10.25 11.38
C PHE A 73 -10.56 11.68 11.14
N ALA A 74 -10.02 12.41 10.17
CA ALA A 74 -10.54 13.73 9.80
C ALA A 74 -11.98 13.65 9.24
N GLY A 75 -12.29 12.62 8.43
CA GLY A 75 -13.64 12.36 7.93
C GLY A 75 -14.60 11.91 9.03
N ALA A 76 -14.12 11.19 10.04
CA ALA A 76 -14.90 10.74 11.19
C ALA A 76 -15.04 11.80 12.29
N GLY A 77 -14.42 12.99 12.17
CA GLY A 77 -14.35 14.01 13.21
C GLY A 77 -15.70 14.50 13.76
N GLY A 78 -16.78 14.36 12.99
CA GLY A 78 -18.15 14.65 13.45
C GLY A 78 -18.70 13.64 14.46
N PHE A 79 -18.19 12.40 14.49
CA PHE A 79 -18.62 11.34 15.42
C PHE A 79 -17.92 11.40 16.78
N VAL A 80 -16.76 12.04 16.87
CA VAL A 80 -15.88 12.03 18.07
C VAL A 80 -16.08 13.28 18.95
N MET A 81 -16.81 14.30 18.48
CA MET A 81 -17.04 15.57 19.19
C MET A 81 -18.32 15.61 20.06
N SER A 82 -19.01 14.49 20.25
CA SER A 82 -20.18 14.37 21.13
C SER A 82 -19.78 14.15 22.60
N ASP A 83 -20.69 14.41 23.55
CA ASP A 83 -20.48 14.29 25.02
C ASP A 83 -19.96 12.91 25.49
N ASP A 84 -19.99 11.89 24.62
CA ASP A 84 -19.55 10.52 24.86
C ASP A 84 -18.34 10.13 23.96
N ALA A 85 -17.43 11.08 23.72
CA ALA A 85 -16.26 10.95 22.84
C ALA A 85 -15.41 9.68 23.05
N GLY A 86 -15.37 9.16 24.29
CA GLY A 86 -14.66 7.92 24.62
C GLY A 86 -15.29 6.67 23.99
N LYS A 87 -16.63 6.59 23.93
CA LYS A 87 -17.34 5.44 23.32
C LYS A 87 -17.24 5.48 21.80
N ALA A 88 -17.47 6.65 21.20
CA ALA A 88 -17.37 6.83 19.76
C ALA A 88 -15.95 6.51 19.23
N GLY A 89 -14.91 6.92 19.97
CA GLY A 89 -13.53 6.56 19.65
C GLY A 89 -13.27 5.05 19.71
N LEU A 90 -13.79 4.37 20.74
CA LEU A 90 -13.65 2.92 20.88
C LEU A 90 -14.34 2.16 19.74
N GLU A 91 -15.57 2.54 19.39
CA GLU A 91 -16.33 1.93 18.28
C GLU A 91 -15.60 2.09 16.94
N MET A 92 -15.03 3.27 16.69
CA MET A 92 -14.25 3.51 15.49
C MET A 92 -12.98 2.65 15.43
N VAL A 93 -12.23 2.56 16.54
CA VAL A 93 -11.02 1.72 16.60
C VAL A 93 -11.38 0.24 16.42
N LEU A 94 -12.46 -0.23 17.04
CA LEU A 94 -12.96 -1.59 16.87
C LEU A 94 -13.40 -1.86 15.42
N GLY A 95 -14.11 -0.91 14.80
CA GLY A 95 -14.51 -1.03 13.39
C GLY A 95 -13.31 -1.14 12.46
N VAL A 96 -12.30 -0.29 12.63
CA VAL A 96 -11.05 -0.34 11.86
C VAL A 96 -10.30 -1.65 12.11
N ALA A 97 -10.19 -2.09 13.36
CA ALA A 97 -9.51 -3.32 13.74
C ALA A 97 -10.20 -4.57 13.16
N LEU A 98 -11.52 -4.66 13.29
CA LEU A 98 -12.33 -5.76 12.74
C LEU A 98 -12.26 -5.77 11.21
N GLY A 99 -12.39 -4.61 10.57
CA GLY A 99 -12.27 -4.47 9.12
C GLY A 99 -10.89 -4.91 8.62
N ALA A 100 -9.81 -4.46 9.25
CA ALA A 100 -8.44 -4.83 8.89
C ALA A 100 -8.19 -6.33 9.12
N THR A 101 -8.69 -6.90 10.21
CA THR A 101 -8.56 -8.32 10.52
C THR A 101 -9.33 -9.17 9.51
N LEU A 102 -10.58 -8.80 9.20
CA LEU A 102 -11.41 -9.47 8.21
C LEU A 102 -10.78 -9.42 6.82
N TRP A 103 -10.27 -8.25 6.43
CA TRP A 103 -9.53 -8.07 5.19
C TRP A 103 -8.31 -8.99 5.12
N TRP A 104 -7.48 -9.01 6.16
CA TRP A 104 -6.29 -9.86 6.19
C TRP A 104 -6.63 -11.36 6.22
N LEU A 105 -7.67 -11.76 6.95
CA LEU A 105 -8.14 -13.15 6.96
C LEU A 105 -8.62 -13.55 5.56
N MET A 106 -9.39 -12.70 4.88
CA MET A 106 -9.81 -12.95 3.51
C MET A 106 -8.61 -13.09 2.57
N LEU A 107 -7.63 -12.18 2.62
CA LEU A 107 -6.44 -12.24 1.79
C LEU A 107 -5.60 -13.50 2.05
N THR A 108 -5.32 -13.82 3.32
CA THR A 108 -4.54 -15.01 3.67
C THR A 108 -5.27 -16.29 3.29
N PHE A 109 -6.60 -16.35 3.44
CA PHE A 109 -7.40 -17.49 3.01
C PHE A 109 -7.35 -17.69 1.49
N ILE A 110 -7.55 -16.63 0.71
CA ILE A 110 -7.48 -16.68 -0.75
C ILE A 110 -6.08 -17.12 -1.18
N VAL A 111 -5.03 -16.43 -0.72
CA VAL A 111 -3.66 -16.77 -1.09
C VAL A 111 -3.32 -18.19 -0.67
N GLY A 112 -3.65 -18.60 0.55
CA GLY A 112 -3.40 -19.95 1.06
C GLY A 112 -4.10 -21.04 0.25
N PHE A 113 -5.36 -20.82 -0.14
CA PHE A 113 -6.13 -21.74 -0.98
C PHE A 113 -5.56 -21.86 -2.40
N PHE A 114 -5.11 -20.74 -2.98
CA PHE A 114 -4.58 -20.73 -4.35
C PHE A 114 -3.09 -21.02 -4.44
N HIS A 115 -2.30 -20.92 -3.36
CA HIS A 115 -0.83 -20.99 -3.43
C HIS A 115 -0.33 -22.28 -4.08
N GLY A 116 -0.99 -23.42 -3.85
CA GLY A 116 -0.63 -24.71 -4.44
C GLY A 116 -0.84 -24.80 -5.96
N ARG A 117 -1.51 -23.81 -6.58
CA ARG A 117 -1.72 -23.70 -8.03
C ARG A 117 -1.06 -22.47 -8.65
N ILE A 118 -0.32 -21.69 -7.86
CA ILE A 118 0.37 -20.49 -8.34
C ILE A 118 1.68 -20.92 -9.01
N ASP A 119 1.62 -21.08 -10.32
CA ASP A 119 2.80 -21.28 -11.17
C ASP A 119 3.59 -19.95 -11.29
N PRO A 120 4.94 -19.97 -11.37
CA PRO A 120 5.75 -18.80 -11.70
C PRO A 120 5.21 -17.93 -12.85
N GLN A 121 4.59 -18.54 -13.87
CA GLN A 121 3.97 -17.80 -14.98
C GLN A 121 2.74 -16.99 -14.55
N TRP A 122 1.95 -17.50 -13.61
CA TRP A 122 0.79 -16.79 -13.06
C TRP A 122 1.23 -15.60 -12.20
N LEU A 123 2.28 -15.76 -11.39
CA LEU A 123 2.88 -14.66 -10.64
C LEU A 123 3.40 -13.56 -11.57
N HIS A 124 4.05 -13.93 -12.67
CA HIS A 124 4.53 -12.97 -13.64
C HIS A 124 3.38 -12.16 -14.28
N ARG A 125 2.29 -12.83 -14.69
CA ARG A 125 1.09 -12.15 -15.21
C ARG A 125 0.45 -11.21 -14.19
N LEU A 126 0.36 -11.63 -12.92
CA LEU A 126 -0.17 -10.79 -11.84
C LEU A 126 0.71 -9.55 -11.60
N ASN A 127 2.02 -9.72 -11.66
CA ASN A 127 2.97 -8.61 -11.53
C ASN A 127 2.86 -7.63 -12.71
N GLN A 128 2.75 -8.15 -13.94
CA GLN A 128 2.50 -7.32 -15.13
C GLN A 128 1.17 -6.55 -15.03
N ALA A 129 0.09 -7.22 -14.63
CA ALA A 129 -1.21 -6.58 -14.42
C ALA A 129 -1.15 -5.45 -13.38
N SER A 130 -0.42 -5.67 -12.28
CA SER A 130 -0.18 -4.65 -11.26
C SER A 130 0.61 -3.46 -11.81
N ASN A 131 1.65 -3.70 -12.61
CA ASN A 131 2.43 -2.64 -13.26
C ASN A 131 1.58 -1.82 -14.24
N VAL A 132 0.72 -2.48 -15.02
CA VAL A 132 -0.24 -1.80 -15.90
C VAL A 132 -1.23 -0.95 -15.11
N ALA A 133 -1.76 -1.47 -13.99
CA ALA A 133 -2.65 -0.72 -13.12
C ALA A 133 -1.95 0.52 -12.53
N ILE A 134 -0.69 0.38 -12.07
CA ILE A 134 0.13 1.49 -11.56
C ILE A 134 0.34 2.55 -12.64
N LEU A 135 0.72 2.15 -13.86
CA LEU A 135 0.89 3.07 -15.00
C LEU A 135 -0.40 3.79 -15.36
N GLY A 136 -1.54 3.08 -15.36
CA GLY A 136 -2.85 3.66 -15.59
C GLY A 136 -3.21 4.72 -14.56
N PHE A 137 -2.97 4.42 -13.27
CA PHE A 137 -3.22 5.36 -12.18
C PHE A 137 -2.30 6.59 -12.25
N ALA A 138 -1.02 6.38 -12.56
CA ALA A 138 -0.04 7.45 -12.75
C ALA A 138 -0.43 8.39 -13.89
N SER A 139 -0.82 7.82 -15.03
CA SER A 139 -1.28 8.56 -16.21
C SER A 139 -2.54 9.36 -15.90
N PHE A 140 -3.49 8.77 -15.17
CA PHE A 140 -4.71 9.45 -14.74
C PHE A 140 -4.42 10.65 -13.82
N ILE A 141 -3.52 10.48 -12.84
CA ILE A 141 -3.11 11.58 -11.96
C ILE A 141 -2.51 12.72 -12.76
N LEU A 142 -1.58 12.43 -13.68
CA LEU A 142 -0.91 13.46 -14.49
C LEU A 142 -1.87 14.14 -15.46
N TYR A 143 -2.78 13.40 -16.09
CA TYR A 143 -3.82 13.97 -16.96
C TYR A 143 -4.74 14.94 -16.20
N LYS A 144 -5.09 14.62 -14.95
CA LYS A 144 -5.95 15.49 -14.13
C LYS A 144 -5.24 16.77 -13.67
N VAL A 145 -3.91 16.76 -13.65
CA VAL A 145 -3.07 17.88 -13.19
C VAL A 145 -2.65 18.82 -14.32
N ALA A 146 -2.53 18.29 -15.55
CA ALA A 146 -2.28 19.06 -16.77
C ALA A 146 -3.49 19.89 -17.19
#